data_AF-A0A3M7R058-F1
#
_entry.id   AF-A0A3M7R058-F1
#
_cell.length_a   1.000
_cell.length_b   1.000
_cell.length_c   1.000
_cell.angle_alpha   90.00
_cell.angle_beta   90.00
_cell.angle_gamma   90.00
#
_symmetry.space_group_name_H-M   'P 1'
#
loop_
_entity.id
_entity.type
_entity.pdbx_description
1 polymer ?
#
loop_
_entity_poly.entity_id
_entity_poly.type
_entity_poly.pdbx_seq_one_letter_code
_entity_poly.pdbx_strand_id
1 'polypeptide(L)'
;MLKNLEGDLSNLNTEENIEWIKKVIESEIGHQEIEVQKLNDEQADLLKQSKNLKVHKNRLWRVIENDNDQILQLVVPEADRRKIIEFNHSSILCGHFKFEKTISRIKRKFYWPKMNIDIAKFIEECIVKNSESSTGWTREQRWKSEQRCRREQKRPRRNVIRLYDKIKVKNDRNGIEYKEEERAKNEARRELLDELCELDPKYKHHKSEMSDWSLFKINSEIEVTRNWQLKRAALMSSINSTQAK
;
A
#
# COMPACT_ATOMS: atom_id res chain seq x y z
N MET A 1 -11.09 -27.53 -24.09
CA MET A 1 -11.19 -26.07 -24.34
C MET A 1 -9.81 -25.39 -24.31
N LEU A 2 -8.74 -26.03 -24.82
CA LEU A 2 -7.37 -25.48 -24.79
C LEU A 2 -6.96 -24.67 -26.04
N LYS A 3 -7.66 -24.89 -27.17
CA LYS A 3 -7.30 -24.31 -28.49
C LYS A 3 -7.36 -22.77 -28.58
N ASN A 4 -7.91 -22.08 -27.59
CA ASN A 4 -8.02 -20.61 -27.58
C ASN A 4 -6.90 -19.91 -26.79
N LEU A 5 -5.96 -20.66 -26.20
CA LEU A 5 -4.79 -20.12 -25.49
C LEU A 5 -3.49 -20.29 -26.30
N GLU A 6 -3.54 -21.00 -27.43
CA GLU A 6 -2.40 -21.41 -28.27
C GLU A 6 -2.14 -20.42 -29.44
N GLY A 7 -2.22 -19.12 -29.16
CA GLY A 7 -1.73 -18.09 -30.10
C GLY A 7 -0.21 -17.94 -30.03
N ASP A 8 0.38 -17.12 -30.89
CA ASP A 8 1.76 -16.66 -30.69
C ASP A 8 1.82 -15.74 -29.46
N LEU A 9 2.21 -16.31 -28.33
CA LEU A 9 2.29 -15.62 -27.04
C LEU A 9 3.55 -14.75 -26.90
N SER A 10 4.52 -14.90 -27.82
CA SER A 10 5.82 -14.23 -27.74
C SER A 10 5.73 -12.73 -28.04
N ASN A 11 4.71 -12.31 -28.81
CA ASN A 11 4.56 -10.93 -29.32
C ASN A 11 3.44 -10.12 -28.63
N LEU A 12 2.84 -10.65 -27.56
CA LEU A 12 1.77 -9.96 -26.84
C LEU A 12 2.29 -8.72 -26.09
N ASN A 13 1.53 -7.62 -26.15
CA ASN A 13 1.78 -6.44 -25.33
C ASN A 13 1.36 -6.66 -23.87
N THR A 14 1.71 -5.74 -22.97
CA THR A 14 1.43 -5.90 -21.53
C THR A 14 -0.07 -6.03 -21.21
N GLU A 15 -0.95 -5.28 -21.87
CA GLU A 15 -2.39 -5.36 -21.66
C GLU A 15 -2.94 -6.73 -22.07
N GLU A 16 -2.50 -7.25 -23.22
CA GLU A 16 -2.82 -8.59 -23.70
C GLU A 16 -2.25 -9.67 -22.78
N ASN A 17 -1.04 -9.48 -22.25
CA ASN A 17 -0.42 -10.37 -21.25
C ASN A 17 -1.30 -10.48 -19.99
N ILE A 18 -1.74 -9.34 -19.45
CA ILE A 18 -2.59 -9.31 -18.26
C ILE A 18 -3.92 -10.00 -18.53
N GLU A 19 -4.53 -9.76 -19.69
CA GLU A 19 -5.81 -10.38 -20.05
C GLU A 19 -5.69 -11.89 -20.27
N TRP A 20 -4.63 -12.34 -20.93
CA TRP A 20 -4.33 -13.76 -21.08
C TRP A 20 -4.10 -14.43 -19.73
N ILE A 21 -3.31 -13.82 -18.83
CA ILE A 21 -3.07 -14.37 -17.48
C ILE A 21 -4.37 -14.46 -16.66
N LYS A 22 -5.29 -13.49 -16.77
CA LYS A 22 -6.59 -13.59 -16.11
C LYS A 22 -7.34 -14.83 -16.56
N LYS A 23 -7.41 -15.06 -17.88
CA LYS A 23 -8.07 -16.24 -18.45
C LYS A 23 -7.43 -17.52 -17.95
N VAL A 24 -6.10 -17.59 -17.91
CA VAL A 24 -5.37 -18.75 -17.38
C VAL A 24 -5.74 -19.01 -15.92
N ILE A 25 -5.72 -17.99 -15.06
CA ILE A 25 -6.05 -18.12 -13.63
C ILE A 25 -7.53 -18.50 -13.41
N GLU A 26 -8.45 -17.95 -14.20
CA GLU A 26 -9.87 -18.24 -14.10
C GLU A 26 -10.25 -19.62 -14.66
N SER A 27 -9.42 -20.21 -15.54
CA SER A 27 -9.76 -21.42 -16.29
C SER A 27 -9.54 -22.76 -15.56
N GLU A 28 -9.22 -22.77 -14.26
CA GLU A 28 -8.86 -23.97 -13.46
C GLU A 28 -7.67 -24.79 -14.02
N ILE A 29 -7.06 -24.37 -15.14
CA ILE A 29 -5.89 -25.02 -15.72
C ILE A 29 -4.70 -24.73 -14.79
N GLY A 30 -4.17 -25.79 -14.18
CA GLY A 30 -2.92 -25.70 -13.44
C GLY A 30 -1.82 -25.17 -14.36
N HIS A 31 -1.11 -24.13 -13.92
CA HIS A 31 -0.01 -23.48 -14.65
C HIS A 31 1.14 -24.43 -15.08
N GLN A 32 1.06 -25.71 -14.73
CA GLN A 32 2.02 -26.76 -15.05
C GLN A 32 1.95 -27.24 -16.51
N GLU A 33 0.88 -26.94 -17.26
CA GLU A 33 0.73 -27.39 -18.67
C GLU A 33 1.19 -26.37 -19.73
N ILE A 34 1.66 -25.18 -19.34
CA ILE A 34 2.06 -24.13 -20.29
C ILE A 34 3.58 -24.18 -20.54
N GLU A 35 3.99 -24.44 -21.79
CA GLU A 35 5.40 -24.42 -22.19
C GLU A 35 6.00 -23.00 -22.08
N VAL A 36 6.96 -22.83 -21.16
CA VAL A 36 7.63 -21.55 -20.88
C VAL A 36 8.34 -20.96 -22.12
N GLN A 37 8.72 -21.80 -23.08
CA GLN A 37 9.47 -21.41 -24.28
C GLN A 37 8.66 -20.54 -25.26
N LYS A 38 7.34 -20.50 -25.14
CA LYS A 38 6.46 -19.66 -25.98
C LYS A 38 6.13 -18.32 -25.34
N LEU A 39 6.57 -18.10 -24.11
CA LEU A 39 6.19 -16.94 -23.30
C LEU A 39 7.22 -15.82 -23.40
N ASN A 40 6.75 -14.57 -23.37
CA ASN A 40 7.61 -13.43 -23.14
C ASN A 40 8.04 -13.33 -21.66
N ASP A 41 9.09 -12.55 -21.39
CA ASP A 41 9.64 -12.35 -20.04
C ASP A 41 8.57 -11.95 -19.01
N GLU A 42 7.62 -11.11 -19.41
CA GLU A 42 6.59 -10.58 -18.53
C GLU A 42 5.58 -11.67 -18.11
N GLN A 43 5.12 -12.46 -19.08
CA GLN A 43 4.27 -13.62 -18.85
C GLN A 43 4.97 -14.65 -17.96
N ALA A 44 6.24 -14.95 -18.25
CA ALA A 44 7.02 -15.89 -17.45
C ALA A 44 7.15 -15.43 -15.99
N ASP A 45 7.44 -14.14 -15.75
CA ASP A 45 7.56 -13.60 -14.41
C ASP A 45 6.23 -13.57 -13.64
N LEU A 46 5.12 -13.30 -14.32
CA LEU A 46 3.79 -13.34 -13.71
C LEU A 46 3.37 -14.79 -13.40
N LEU A 47 3.60 -15.74 -14.30
CA LEU A 47 3.27 -17.15 -14.09
C LEU A 47 4.11 -17.80 -12.98
N LYS A 48 5.37 -17.40 -12.79
CA LYS A 48 6.16 -17.82 -11.61
C LYS A 48 5.46 -17.48 -10.29
N GLN A 49 4.66 -16.42 -10.27
CA GLN A 49 3.91 -15.95 -9.11
C GLN A 49 2.43 -16.31 -9.16
N SER A 50 2.04 -17.18 -10.08
CA SER A 50 0.66 -17.55 -10.35
C SER A 50 -0.14 -17.98 -9.12
N LYS A 51 0.48 -18.74 -8.20
CA LYS A 51 -0.11 -19.13 -6.90
C LYS A 51 -0.59 -17.94 -6.06
N ASN A 52 0.07 -16.80 -6.23
CA ASN A 52 -0.18 -15.57 -5.52
C ASN A 52 -1.01 -14.58 -6.35
N LEU A 53 -1.46 -14.95 -7.54
CA LEU A 53 -2.27 -14.10 -8.40
C LEU A 53 -3.75 -14.46 -8.27
N LYS A 54 -4.61 -13.44 -8.17
CA LYS A 54 -6.07 -13.60 -8.11
C LYS A 54 -6.75 -12.60 -9.04
N VAL A 55 -7.76 -13.05 -9.77
CA VAL A 55 -8.61 -12.14 -10.55
C VAL A 55 -9.77 -11.67 -9.69
N HIS A 56 -9.96 -10.36 -9.59
CA HIS A 56 -11.07 -9.78 -8.84
C HIS A 56 -11.55 -8.46 -9.44
N LYS A 57 -12.86 -8.39 -9.77
CA LYS A 57 -13.51 -7.28 -10.48
C LYS A 57 -12.80 -6.95 -11.80
N ASN A 58 -12.56 -7.98 -12.63
CA ASN A 58 -11.89 -7.90 -13.94
C ASN A 58 -10.48 -7.24 -13.88
N ARG A 59 -9.74 -7.51 -12.80
CA ARG A 59 -8.38 -7.02 -12.59
C ARG A 59 -7.54 -8.10 -11.97
N LEU A 60 -6.27 -8.15 -12.36
CA LEU A 60 -5.31 -9.07 -11.81
C LEU A 60 -4.67 -8.46 -10.56
N TRP A 61 -4.68 -9.22 -9.47
CA TRP A 61 -4.11 -8.85 -8.18
C TRP A 61 -3.03 -9.83 -7.80
N ARG A 62 -1.99 -9.35 -7.15
CA ARG A 62 -0.99 -10.15 -6.47
C ARG A 62 -1.23 -10.07 -4.97
N VAL A 63 -1.35 -11.22 -4.32
CA VAL A 63 -1.49 -11.40 -2.88
C VAL A 63 -0.13 -11.74 -2.31
N ILE A 64 0.33 -10.96 -1.34
CA ILE A 64 1.52 -11.28 -0.55
C ILE A 64 1.05 -11.55 0.88
N GLU A 65 1.37 -12.72 1.40
CA GLU A 65 1.14 -13.06 2.79
C GLU A 65 2.34 -12.59 3.61
N ASN A 66 2.08 -11.79 4.64
CA ASN A 66 3.02 -11.49 5.72
C ASN A 66 2.47 -12.13 7.00
N ASP A 67 3.33 -12.28 8.01
CA ASP A 67 3.05 -13.02 9.26
C ASP A 67 1.69 -12.75 9.93
N ASN A 68 1.08 -11.57 9.72
CA ASN A 68 -0.24 -11.23 10.26
C ASN A 68 -1.20 -10.55 9.25
N ASP A 69 -0.78 -10.27 8.02
CA ASP A 69 -1.56 -9.45 7.07
C ASP A 69 -1.38 -9.94 5.63
N GLN A 70 -2.45 -9.85 4.84
CA GLN A 70 -2.39 -10.02 3.39
C GLN A 70 -2.29 -8.65 2.70
N ILE A 71 -1.22 -8.44 1.94
CA ILE A 71 -1.05 -7.26 1.10
C ILE A 71 -1.54 -7.58 -0.31
N LEU A 72 -2.54 -6.82 -0.76
CA LEU A 72 -3.04 -6.88 -2.13
C LEU A 72 -2.37 -5.80 -2.98
N GLN A 73 -1.70 -6.23 -4.05
CA GLN A 73 -1.07 -5.38 -5.04
C GLN A 73 -1.80 -5.48 -6.38
N LEU A 74 -2.22 -4.36 -6.95
CA LEU A 74 -2.78 -4.36 -8.30
C LEU A 74 -1.68 -4.61 -9.34
N VAL A 75 -1.87 -5.56 -10.25
CA VAL A 75 -0.98 -5.74 -11.40
C VAL A 75 -1.25 -4.64 -12.41
N VAL A 76 -0.21 -3.86 -12.75
CA VAL A 76 -0.34 -2.62 -13.51
C VAL A 76 0.06 -2.82 -14.98
N PRO A 77 -0.82 -2.45 -15.92
CA PRO A 77 -0.47 -2.38 -17.35
C PRO A 77 0.56 -1.29 -17.66
N GLU A 78 1.31 -1.45 -18.75
CA GLU A 78 2.45 -0.60 -19.09
C GLU A 78 2.04 0.87 -19.22
N ALA A 79 0.90 1.13 -19.86
CA ALA A 79 0.37 2.47 -20.11
C ALA A 79 0.15 3.33 -18.84
N ASP A 80 0.04 2.70 -17.67
CA ASP A 80 -0.20 3.37 -16.39
C ASP A 80 1.00 3.39 -15.45
N ARG A 81 2.04 2.58 -15.69
CA ARG A 81 3.25 2.50 -14.85
C ARG A 81 3.92 3.85 -14.67
N ARG A 82 4.24 4.54 -15.77
CA ARG A 82 4.91 5.85 -15.75
C ARG A 82 4.14 6.87 -14.92
N LYS A 83 2.80 6.90 -15.07
CA LYS A 83 1.92 7.84 -14.34
C LYS A 83 1.92 7.55 -12.83
N ILE A 84 1.95 6.27 -12.46
CA ILE A 84 2.05 5.85 -11.05
C ILE A 84 3.40 6.26 -10.49
N ILE A 85 4.50 6.00 -11.21
CA ILE A 85 5.84 6.40 -10.76
C ILE A 85 5.90 7.92 -10.57
N GLU A 86 5.51 8.70 -11.57
CA GLU A 86 5.44 10.17 -11.53
C GLU A 86 4.70 10.69 -10.29
N PHE A 87 3.56 10.07 -9.97
CA PHE A 87 2.70 10.44 -8.84
C PHE A 87 3.32 10.13 -7.47
N ASN A 88 4.11 9.07 -7.35
CA ASN A 88 4.73 8.67 -6.07
C ASN A 88 6.15 9.20 -5.88
N HIS A 89 6.80 9.63 -6.95
CA HIS A 89 8.11 10.26 -6.86
C HIS A 89 7.95 11.63 -6.18
N SER A 90 8.39 11.72 -4.93
CA SER A 90 8.32 12.96 -4.15
C SER A 90 9.28 14.03 -4.69
N SER A 91 8.89 15.31 -4.56
CA SER A 91 9.62 16.53 -4.96
C SER A 91 11.13 16.54 -4.64
N ILE A 92 11.87 17.29 -5.48
CA ILE A 92 13.32 17.62 -5.48
C ILE A 92 13.96 17.81 -4.07
N LEU A 93 13.20 18.21 -3.06
CA LEU A 93 13.66 18.56 -1.70
C LEU A 93 13.91 17.38 -0.74
N CYS A 94 13.54 16.13 -1.07
CA CYS A 94 13.93 14.98 -0.23
C CYS A 94 15.26 14.42 -0.74
N GLY A 95 16.40 14.77 -0.13
CA GLY A 95 17.74 14.26 -0.46
C GLY A 95 17.87 12.72 -0.48
N HIS A 96 19.01 12.22 -0.98
CA HIS A 96 19.55 10.84 -1.11
C HIS A 96 18.64 9.59 -0.91
N PHE A 97 17.71 9.56 0.04
CA PHE A 97 16.74 8.48 0.32
C PHE A 97 15.57 8.39 -0.68
N LYS A 98 15.78 8.81 -1.95
CA LYS A 98 14.73 9.03 -2.98
C LYS A 98 14.15 7.74 -3.56
N PHE A 99 14.99 6.72 -3.75
CA PHE A 99 14.63 5.47 -4.42
C PHE A 99 13.82 4.53 -3.51
N GLU A 100 14.36 4.20 -2.34
CA GLU A 100 13.75 3.24 -1.42
C GLU A 100 12.37 3.69 -0.92
N LYS A 101 12.21 4.99 -0.60
CA LYS A 101 10.93 5.55 -0.16
C LYS A 101 9.87 5.52 -1.27
N THR A 102 10.26 5.83 -2.51
CA THR A 102 9.37 5.79 -3.67
C THR A 102 8.95 4.36 -3.98
N ILE A 103 9.91 3.44 -4.00
CA ILE A 103 9.66 2.00 -4.18
C ILE A 103 8.75 1.45 -3.09
N SER A 104 9.03 1.75 -1.82
CA SER A 104 8.24 1.25 -0.69
C SER A 104 6.78 1.68 -0.80
N ARG A 105 6.51 2.93 -1.21
CA ARG A 105 5.15 3.44 -1.42
C ARG A 105 4.43 2.74 -2.56
N ILE A 106 5.10 2.54 -3.71
CA ILE A 106 4.51 1.89 -4.87
C ILE A 106 4.25 0.40 -4.57
N LYS A 107 5.23 -0.30 -4.00
CA LYS A 107 5.13 -1.73 -3.64
C LYS A 107 4.04 -2.03 -2.63
N ARG A 108 3.58 -1.08 -1.82
CA ARG A 108 2.43 -1.34 -0.93
C ARG A 108 1.11 -1.56 -1.67
N LYS A 109 1.01 -1.16 -2.94
CA LYS A 109 -0.27 -1.06 -3.67
C LYS A 109 -0.24 -1.64 -5.08
N PHE A 110 0.93 -1.70 -5.68
CA PHE A 110 1.08 -2.03 -7.09
C PHE A 110 2.18 -3.05 -7.30
N TYR A 111 2.05 -3.79 -8.38
CA TYR A 111 3.04 -4.73 -8.86
C TYR A 111 3.10 -4.74 -10.38
N TRP A 112 4.30 -4.91 -10.92
CA TRP A 112 4.53 -5.36 -12.28
C TRP A 112 5.92 -6.00 -12.36
N PRO A 113 6.17 -6.88 -13.33
CA PRO A 113 7.51 -7.46 -13.53
C PRO A 113 8.55 -6.36 -13.74
N LYS A 114 9.76 -6.58 -13.21
CA LYS A 114 10.89 -5.64 -13.32
C LYS A 114 10.62 -4.21 -12.79
N MET A 115 9.59 -3.99 -11.95
CA MET A 115 9.23 -2.65 -11.45
C MET A 115 10.35 -1.85 -10.79
N ASN A 116 11.30 -2.52 -10.13
CA ASN A 116 12.45 -1.82 -9.52
C ASN A 116 13.33 -1.16 -10.58
N ILE A 117 13.50 -1.82 -11.74
CA ILE A 117 14.30 -1.32 -12.86
C ILE A 117 13.61 -0.10 -13.46
N ASP A 118 12.30 -0.18 -13.71
CA ASP A 118 11.54 0.95 -14.27
C ASP A 118 11.54 2.16 -13.33
N ILE A 119 11.39 1.94 -12.03
CA ILE A 119 11.45 3.01 -11.03
C ILE A 119 12.87 3.60 -10.94
N ALA A 120 13.91 2.77 -11.03
CA ALA A 120 15.30 3.23 -11.01
C ALA A 120 15.60 4.13 -12.22
N LYS A 121 15.28 3.64 -13.43
CA LYS A 121 15.43 4.39 -14.68
C LYS A 121 14.70 5.73 -14.63
N PHE A 122 13.46 5.74 -14.15
CA PHE A 122 12.70 6.98 -14.01
C PHE A 122 13.36 7.98 -13.05
N ILE A 123 13.85 7.49 -11.89
CA ILE A 123 14.49 8.35 -10.90
C ILE A 123 15.82 8.89 -11.43
N GLU A 124 16.59 8.07 -12.14
CA GLU A 124 17.82 8.49 -12.83
C GLU A 124 17.53 9.55 -13.89
N GLU A 125 16.55 9.33 -14.78
CA GLU A 125 16.10 10.35 -15.75
C GLU A 125 15.71 11.66 -15.08
N CYS A 126 15.05 11.60 -13.92
CA CYS A 126 14.66 12.78 -13.17
C CYS A 126 15.88 13.50 -12.57
N ILE A 127 16.87 12.76 -12.06
CA ILE A 127 18.12 13.34 -11.55
C ILE A 127 18.89 14.00 -12.67
N VAL A 128 19.08 13.32 -13.81
CA VAL A 128 19.80 13.85 -15.00
C VAL A 128 19.14 15.12 -15.50
N LYS A 129 17.81 15.14 -15.66
CA LYS A 129 17.07 16.35 -16.06
C LYS A 129 17.24 17.52 -15.09
N ASN A 130 17.48 17.25 -13.80
CA ASN A 130 17.74 18.28 -12.80
C ASN A 130 19.23 18.69 -12.76
N SER A 131 20.16 17.77 -13.09
CA SER A 131 21.61 18.03 -13.07
C SER A 131 22.16 18.62 -14.37
N GLU A 132 21.60 18.30 -15.54
CA GLU A 132 21.96 18.92 -16.82
C GLU A 132 21.50 20.38 -16.92
N SER A 133 20.50 20.76 -16.11
CA SER A 133 20.19 22.17 -15.82
C SER A 133 21.09 22.80 -14.75
N SER A 134 21.95 22.05 -14.05
CA SER A 134 22.63 22.56 -12.86
C SER A 134 23.91 23.35 -13.09
N THR A 135 24.45 23.38 -14.31
CA THR A 135 25.64 24.20 -14.66
C THR A 135 25.30 25.60 -15.20
N GLY A 136 24.04 26.06 -15.09
CA GLY A 136 23.67 27.41 -15.50
C GLY A 136 22.35 27.98 -14.98
N TRP A 137 21.63 27.27 -14.09
CA TRP A 137 20.32 27.72 -13.62
C TRP A 137 20.43 28.55 -12.34
N THR A 138 19.84 29.75 -12.38
CA THR A 138 19.68 30.63 -11.23
C THR A 138 18.79 29.98 -10.16
N ARG A 139 18.92 30.44 -8.91
CA ARG A 139 18.08 30.02 -7.77
C ARG A 139 16.58 30.15 -8.06
N GLU A 140 16.19 31.16 -8.83
CA GLU A 140 14.80 31.40 -9.23
C GLU A 140 14.30 30.39 -10.27
N GLN A 141 15.14 30.00 -11.23
CA GLN A 141 14.79 28.98 -12.23
C GLN A 141 14.63 27.59 -11.60
N ARG A 142 15.49 27.25 -10.63
CA ARG A 142 15.31 26.05 -9.78
C ARG A 142 14.00 26.10 -8.99
N TRP A 143 13.70 27.23 -8.36
CA TRP A 143 12.42 27.41 -7.67
C TRP A 143 11.21 27.29 -8.60
N LYS A 144 11.26 27.84 -9.83
CA LYS A 144 10.17 27.73 -10.81
C LYS A 144 9.98 26.28 -11.31
N SER A 145 11.04 25.52 -11.54
CA SER A 145 10.94 24.10 -11.91
C SER A 145 10.42 23.25 -10.73
N GLU A 146 10.84 23.56 -9.50
CA GLU A 146 10.29 22.98 -8.28
C GLU A 146 8.78 23.26 -8.15
N GLN A 147 8.34 24.50 -8.40
CA GLN A 147 6.92 24.87 -8.37
C GLN A 147 6.13 24.16 -9.48
N ARG A 148 6.72 23.90 -10.65
CA ARG A 148 6.09 23.12 -11.74
C ARG A 148 5.85 21.68 -11.31
N CYS A 149 6.87 20.99 -10.81
CA CYS A 149 6.73 19.64 -10.25
C CYS A 149 5.71 19.62 -9.10
N ARG A 150 5.71 20.63 -8.23
CA ARG A 150 4.74 20.74 -7.12
C ARG A 150 3.30 20.99 -7.60
N ARG A 151 3.12 21.75 -8.69
CA ARG A 151 1.80 22.01 -9.32
C ARG A 151 1.29 20.80 -10.10
N GLU A 152 2.17 20.08 -10.80
CA GLU A 152 1.84 18.81 -11.47
C GLU A 152 1.50 17.72 -10.45
N GLN A 153 2.19 17.66 -9.31
CA GLN A 153 1.85 16.78 -8.18
C GLN A 153 0.49 17.11 -7.54
N LYS A 154 0.11 18.40 -7.46
CA LYS A 154 -1.21 18.83 -6.96
C LYS A 154 -2.36 18.54 -7.93
N ARG A 155 -2.08 18.23 -9.19
CA ARG A 155 -3.09 17.86 -10.20
C ARG A 155 -2.99 16.38 -10.51
N PRO A 156 -3.51 15.49 -9.65
CA PRO A 156 -3.49 14.09 -9.96
C PRO A 156 -4.27 13.82 -11.25
N ARG A 157 -3.65 13.06 -12.18
CA ARG A 157 -4.36 12.57 -13.37
C ARG A 157 -5.55 11.74 -12.89
N ARG A 158 -6.78 12.08 -13.34
CA ARG A 158 -8.03 11.42 -12.91
C ARG A 158 -7.95 9.89 -12.88
N ASN A 159 -7.22 9.30 -13.84
CA ASN A 159 -7.05 7.85 -13.93
C ASN A 159 -6.21 7.26 -12.78
N VAL A 160 -5.15 7.97 -12.34
CA VAL A 160 -4.32 7.55 -11.20
C VAL A 160 -5.14 7.64 -9.92
N ILE A 161 -5.92 8.70 -9.71
CA ILE A 161 -6.82 8.81 -8.54
C ILE A 161 -7.80 7.63 -8.52
N ARG A 162 -8.46 7.34 -9.65
CA ARG A 162 -9.40 6.22 -9.76
C ARG A 162 -8.75 4.86 -9.49
N LEU A 163 -7.50 4.65 -9.92
CA LEU A 163 -6.72 3.45 -9.58
C LEU A 163 -6.50 3.37 -8.07
N TYR A 164 -6.07 4.47 -7.45
CA TYR A 164 -5.84 4.57 -6.01
C TYR A 164 -7.11 4.39 -5.18
N ASP A 165 -8.24 4.97 -5.57
CA ASP A 165 -9.51 4.83 -4.86
C ASP A 165 -9.99 3.38 -4.92
N LYS A 166 -9.86 2.73 -6.09
CA LYS A 166 -10.22 1.30 -6.24
C LYS A 166 -9.31 0.38 -5.43
N ILE A 167 -8.02 0.69 -5.31
CA ILE A 167 -7.10 -0.04 -4.44
C ILE A 167 -7.39 0.27 -2.98
N LYS A 168 -7.66 1.53 -2.63
CA LYS A 168 -8.02 1.92 -1.26
C LYS A 168 -9.30 1.23 -0.80
N VAL A 169 -10.29 1.05 -1.66
CA VAL A 169 -11.52 0.30 -1.34
C VAL A 169 -11.29 -1.23 -1.27
N LYS A 170 -10.19 -1.73 -1.83
CA LYS A 170 -9.83 -3.16 -1.81
C LYS A 170 -8.73 -3.51 -0.80
N ASN A 171 -8.01 -2.51 -0.30
CA ASN A 171 -6.98 -2.60 0.73
C ASN A 171 -7.38 -1.79 1.98
N ASP A 172 -8.58 -1.21 1.99
CA ASP A 172 -9.19 -0.81 3.25
C ASP A 172 -9.50 -2.07 4.04
N ARG A 173 -9.74 -1.91 5.33
CA ARG A 173 -10.00 -3.02 6.25
C ARG A 173 -11.22 -3.88 5.85
N ASN A 174 -11.91 -3.60 4.74
CA ASN A 174 -13.22 -4.15 4.37
C ASN A 174 -13.29 -4.88 2.99
N GLY A 175 -12.18 -5.21 2.32
CA GLY A 175 -12.19 -6.09 1.12
C GLY A 175 -10.85 -6.80 0.92
N ILE A 176 -10.71 -8.00 0.37
CA ILE A 176 -11.59 -8.96 -0.32
C ILE A 176 -12.04 -10.02 0.70
N GLU A 177 -13.35 -10.30 0.79
CA GLU A 177 -13.93 -11.31 1.68
C GLU A 177 -13.63 -11.08 3.18
N TYR A 178 -14.17 -9.99 3.72
CA TYR A 178 -14.10 -9.67 5.15
C TYR A 178 -14.83 -10.74 5.97
N LYS A 179 -14.09 -11.72 6.52
CA LYS A 179 -14.61 -12.77 7.40
C LYS A 179 -15.27 -12.15 8.63
N GLU A 180 -16.40 -12.69 9.09
CA GLU A 180 -17.13 -12.21 10.28
C GLU A 180 -16.23 -12.09 11.52
N GLU A 181 -15.25 -12.98 11.66
CA GLU A 181 -14.27 -12.95 12.74
C GLU A 181 -13.46 -11.64 12.77
N GLU A 182 -13.13 -11.10 11.59
CA GLU A 182 -12.37 -9.86 11.47
C GLU A 182 -13.26 -8.62 11.65
N ARG A 183 -14.58 -8.76 11.42
CA ARG A 183 -15.61 -7.80 11.84
C ARG A 183 -15.65 -7.69 13.36
N ALA A 184 -15.76 -8.83 14.03
CA ALA A 184 -15.78 -8.90 15.47
C ALA A 184 -14.50 -8.31 16.09
N LYS A 185 -13.31 -8.61 15.54
CA LYS A 185 -12.04 -8.02 16.03
C LYS A 185 -11.99 -6.49 15.89
N ASN A 186 -12.50 -5.94 14.80
CA ASN A 186 -12.50 -4.49 14.59
C ASN A 186 -13.56 -3.76 15.42
N GLU A 187 -14.69 -4.41 15.68
CA GLU A 187 -15.72 -3.93 16.61
C GLU A 187 -15.17 -3.91 18.04
N ALA A 188 -14.62 -5.03 18.51
CA ALA A 188 -13.95 -5.11 19.81
C ALA A 188 -12.81 -4.09 19.95
N ARG A 189 -12.03 -3.86 18.89
CA ARG A 189 -10.98 -2.83 18.90
C ARG A 189 -11.55 -1.44 19.14
N ARG A 190 -12.69 -1.09 18.55
CA ARG A 190 -13.31 0.24 18.74
C ARG A 190 -13.83 0.39 20.16
N GLU A 191 -14.53 -0.61 20.67
CA GLU A 191 -15.06 -0.62 22.03
C GLU A 191 -13.94 -0.43 23.06
N LEU A 192 -12.85 -1.18 22.94
CA LEU A 192 -11.70 -1.07 23.85
C LEU A 192 -11.02 0.30 23.76
N LEU A 193 -10.87 0.87 22.56
CA LEU A 193 -10.31 2.22 22.40
C LEU A 193 -11.21 3.30 23.00
N ASP A 194 -12.53 3.14 22.89
CA ASP A 194 -13.49 4.04 23.52
C ASP A 194 -13.41 3.94 25.05
N GLU A 195 -13.34 2.72 25.60
CA GLU A 195 -13.13 2.51 27.04
C GLU A 195 -11.84 3.16 27.54
N LEU A 196 -10.73 2.97 26.83
CA LEU A 196 -9.44 3.58 27.18
C LEU A 196 -9.50 5.11 27.15
N CYS A 197 -10.25 5.69 26.21
CA CYS A 197 -10.47 7.14 26.13
C CYS A 197 -11.36 7.67 27.26
N GLU A 198 -12.31 6.88 27.75
CA GLU A 198 -13.15 7.22 28.90
C GLU A 198 -12.36 7.14 30.21
N LEU A 199 -11.49 6.14 30.35
CA LEU A 199 -10.62 5.99 31.52
C LEU A 199 -9.57 7.10 31.61
N ASP A 200 -8.96 7.49 30.48
CA ASP A 200 -7.97 8.56 30.47
C ASP A 200 -8.14 9.46 29.24
N PRO A 201 -8.62 10.71 29.44
CA PRO A 201 -8.81 11.68 28.38
C PRO A 201 -7.56 11.95 27.54
N LYS A 202 -6.35 11.63 28.02
CA LYS A 202 -5.11 11.80 27.25
C LYS A 202 -5.14 11.02 25.93
N TYR A 203 -5.87 9.91 25.85
CA TYR A 203 -5.95 9.09 24.63
C TYR A 203 -6.97 9.62 23.60
N LYS A 204 -7.86 10.56 23.99
CA LYS A 204 -8.97 11.07 23.17
C LYS A 204 -8.53 11.66 21.83
N HIS A 205 -7.34 12.27 21.78
CA HIS A 205 -6.80 12.92 20.59
C HIS A 205 -5.82 12.06 19.78
N HIS A 206 -5.45 10.87 20.28
CA HIS A 206 -4.48 9.97 19.65
C HIS A 206 -5.14 8.78 18.93
N LYS A 207 -6.47 8.79 18.73
CA LYS A 207 -7.22 7.70 18.08
C LYS A 207 -6.64 7.26 16.73
N SER A 208 -6.08 8.18 15.94
CA SER A 208 -5.43 7.85 14.67
C SER A 208 -4.13 7.08 14.83
N GLU A 209 -3.34 7.37 15.87
CA GLU A 209 -2.06 6.71 16.17
C GLU A 209 -2.27 5.35 16.85
N MET A 210 -3.39 5.19 17.55
CA MET A 210 -3.80 3.96 18.21
C MET A 210 -4.56 3.01 17.28
N SER A 211 -4.92 3.49 16.08
CA SER A 211 -5.71 2.73 15.12
C SER A 211 -5.03 1.45 14.62
N ASP A 212 -3.71 1.35 14.77
CA ASP A 212 -2.87 0.21 14.39
C ASP A 212 -2.48 -0.67 15.59
N TRP A 213 -3.01 -0.44 16.79
CA TRP A 213 -2.70 -1.27 17.97
C TRP A 213 -3.40 -2.64 17.90
N SER A 214 -2.73 -3.68 18.44
CA SER A 214 -3.33 -4.99 18.66
C SER A 214 -4.34 -4.96 19.81
N LEU A 215 -5.34 -5.85 19.80
CA LEU A 215 -6.32 -5.97 20.90
C LEU A 215 -5.62 -6.21 22.25
N PHE A 216 -4.59 -7.05 22.25
CA PHE A 216 -3.76 -7.30 23.43
C PHE A 216 -3.12 -6.02 23.97
N LYS A 217 -2.55 -5.18 23.09
CA LYS A 217 -1.93 -3.92 23.48
C LYS A 217 -2.94 -2.95 24.10
N ILE A 218 -4.14 -2.85 23.52
CA ILE A 218 -5.19 -1.97 24.04
C ILE A 218 -5.65 -2.45 25.43
N ASN A 219 -5.89 -3.75 25.59
CA ASN A 219 -6.26 -4.33 26.89
C ASN A 219 -5.18 -4.11 27.96
N SER A 220 -3.91 -4.31 27.62
CA SER A 220 -2.81 -4.06 28.56
C SER A 220 -2.78 -2.60 29.02
N GLU A 221 -3.00 -1.63 28.12
CA GLU A 221 -3.05 -0.21 28.48
C GLU A 221 -4.28 0.16 29.31
N ILE A 222 -5.43 -0.47 29.04
CA ILE A 222 -6.63 -0.35 29.89
C ILE A 222 -6.32 -0.82 31.31
N GLU A 223 -5.71 -1.98 31.48
CA GLU A 223 -5.34 -2.53 32.79
C GLU A 223 -4.37 -1.63 33.55
N VAL A 224 -3.33 -1.13 32.86
CA VAL A 224 -2.37 -0.18 33.44
C VAL A 224 -3.09 1.09 33.90
N THR A 225 -3.99 1.63 33.08
CA THR A 225 -4.74 2.85 33.37
C THR A 225 -5.69 2.66 34.56
N ARG A 226 -6.44 1.55 34.60
CA ARG A 226 -7.31 1.18 35.73
C ARG A 226 -6.52 1.04 37.03
N ASN A 227 -5.39 0.34 37.00
CA ASN A 227 -4.53 0.18 38.17
C ASN A 227 -3.98 1.51 38.69
N TRP A 228 -3.64 2.43 37.78
CA TRP A 228 -3.22 3.77 38.16
C TRP A 228 -4.34 4.57 38.82
N GLN A 229 -5.56 4.54 38.26
CA GLN A 229 -6.72 5.21 38.84
C GLN A 229 -7.05 4.68 40.25
N LEU A 230 -7.00 3.36 40.45
CA LEU A 230 -7.23 2.73 41.76
C LEU A 230 -6.20 3.18 42.79
N LYS A 231 -4.90 3.16 42.43
CA LYS A 231 -3.82 3.64 43.32
C LYS A 231 -4.00 5.12 43.67
N ARG A 232 -4.35 5.94 42.68
CA ARG A 232 -4.64 7.37 42.89
C ARG A 232 -5.84 7.58 43.81
N ALA A 233 -6.94 6.85 43.61
CA ALA A 233 -8.12 6.94 44.45
C ALA A 233 -7.83 6.54 45.91
N ALA A 234 -7.09 5.45 46.11
CA ALA A 234 -6.64 5.02 47.43
C ALA A 234 -5.77 6.09 48.11
N LEU A 235 -4.82 6.68 47.38
CA LEU A 235 -4.00 7.77 47.89
C LEU A 235 -4.83 9.00 48.28
N MET A 236 -5.76 9.43 47.42
CA MET A 236 -6.64 10.57 47.71
C MET A 236 -7.54 10.31 48.91
N SER A 237 -8.06 9.09 49.08
CA SER A 237 -8.84 8.71 50.27
C SER A 237 -7.99 8.71 51.55
N SER A 238 -6.72 8.32 51.48
CA SER A 238 -5.79 8.37 52.60
C SER A 238 -5.39 9.81 52.96
N ILE A 239 -5.24 10.70 51.97
CA ILE A 239 -4.96 12.11 52.21
C ILE A 239 -6.16 12.80 52.89
N ASN A 240 -7.37 12.57 52.39
CA ASN A 240 -8.59 13.15 52.95
C ASN A 240 -8.89 12.65 54.37
N SER A 241 -8.56 11.39 54.69
CA SER A 241 -8.74 10.85 56.05
C SER A 241 -7.69 11.36 57.06
N THR A 242 -6.54 11.83 56.58
CA THR A 242 -5.48 12.42 57.42
C THR A 242 -5.73 13.92 57.68
N GLN A 243 -6.43 14.62 56.78
CA GLN A 243 -6.83 16.03 56.94
C GLN A 243 -8.11 16.22 57.77
N ALA A 244 -8.87 15.15 58.03
CA ALA A 244 -10.11 15.17 58.81
C ALA A 244 -9.92 14.76 60.30
N LYS A 245 -8.68 14.56 60.74
CA LYS A 245 -8.27 14.33 62.14
C LYS A 245 -7.51 15.54 62.65
#